data_AF-A0A9W7FEU4-F1
#
_entry.id   AF-A0A9W7FEU4-F1
#
_cell.length_a   1.000
_cell.length_b   1.000
_cell.length_c   1.000
_cell.angle_alpha   90.00
_cell.angle_beta   90.00
_cell.angle_gamma   90.00
#
_symmetry.space_group_name_H-M   'P 1'
#
loop_
_entity.id
_entity.type
_entity.pdbx_description
1 polymer ?
#
loop_
_entity_poly.entity_id
_entity_poly.type
_entity_poly.pdbx_seq_one_letter_code
_entity_poly.pdbx_strand_id
1 'polypeptide(L)'
;MMASELVVIDKETGGRGGGDAAGMCREEALDVTSLLNEKDEFSNFKLLATIKEIAPTKQCDDDACLGVSEFAKKYFPSGEVYLNEENIFWKALGSRKFTSQRPASYNPIKIYKGIKEIGRRQTEKGVTQNLKGEGIVQGGLVIFGPSGNIEYVYQEKTGYQIPRDEIVAVLDRIVGAGS
;
A
#
# COMPACT_ATOMS: atom_id res chain seq x y z
N MET A 1 -18.92 22.19 8.16
CA MET A 1 -18.20 21.27 7.25
C MET A 1 -17.46 20.27 8.11
N MET A 2 -18.01 19.08 8.33
CA MET A 2 -17.30 18.00 9.02
C MET A 2 -17.57 16.69 8.28
N ALA A 3 -16.63 16.34 7.40
CA ALA A 3 -16.29 14.98 7.04
C ALA A 3 -15.00 15.08 6.22
N SER A 4 -13.86 14.87 6.86
CA SER A 4 -12.63 14.54 6.16
C SER A 4 -12.41 13.06 6.43
N GLU A 5 -12.79 12.22 5.48
CA GLU A 5 -12.54 10.79 5.60
C GLU A 5 -11.08 10.50 5.23
N LEU A 6 -10.52 9.45 5.79
CA LEU A 6 -9.08 9.19 5.67
C LEU A 6 -8.84 7.76 5.22
N VAL A 7 -8.08 7.62 4.13
CA VAL A 7 -7.54 6.34 3.70
C VAL A 7 -6.05 6.36 4.00
N VAL A 8 -5.61 5.52 4.94
CA VAL A 8 -4.20 5.36 5.29
C VAL A 8 -3.68 4.09 4.67
N ILE A 9 -2.59 4.22 3.93
CA ILE A 9 -1.89 3.10 3.31
C ILE A 9 -0.52 2.97 3.95
N ASP A 10 -0.28 1.86 4.65
CA ASP A 10 1.05 1.57 5.19
C ASP A 10 1.88 0.88 4.13
N LYS A 11 2.92 1.55 3.63
CA LYS A 11 3.75 1.13 2.49
C LYS A 11 5.23 1.05 2.88
N GLU A 12 5.88 -0.03 2.46
CA GLU A 12 7.32 -0.18 2.59
C GLU A 12 8.08 0.34 1.37
N THR A 13 9.20 1.01 1.61
CA THR A 13 10.21 1.30 0.60
C THR A 13 11.26 0.20 0.58
N GLY A 14 10.96 -0.90 -0.13
CA GLY A 14 11.90 -1.95 -0.60
C GLY A 14 12.77 -2.67 0.45
N GLY A 15 13.41 -3.78 0.06
CA GLY A 15 14.50 -4.33 0.86
C GLY A 15 15.17 -5.62 0.41
N ARG A 16 16.22 -6.00 1.14
CA ARG A 16 17.09 -7.14 0.81
C ARG A 16 16.45 -8.47 1.24
N GLY A 17 15.74 -9.08 0.32
CA GLY A 17 15.24 -10.44 0.39
C GLY A 17 14.31 -10.67 -0.79
N GLY A 18 14.67 -11.57 -1.70
CA GLY A 18 13.98 -11.74 -2.98
C GLY A 18 12.46 -11.84 -2.82
N GLY A 19 11.76 -10.77 -3.19
CA GLY A 19 10.31 -10.66 -3.15
C GLY A 19 9.88 -9.30 -3.68
N ASP A 20 8.87 -9.28 -4.53
CA ASP A 20 8.31 -8.13 -5.27
C ASP A 20 7.68 -7.02 -4.39
N ALA A 21 8.05 -6.91 -3.11
CA ALA A 21 7.37 -6.09 -2.09
C ALA A 21 7.26 -4.61 -2.46
N ALA A 22 8.32 -4.01 -3.01
CA ALA A 22 8.27 -2.63 -3.47
C ALA A 22 7.39 -2.43 -4.70
N GLY A 23 7.37 -3.39 -5.63
CA GLY A 23 6.48 -3.35 -6.79
C GLY A 23 5.02 -3.46 -6.38
N MET A 24 4.70 -4.30 -5.39
CA MET A 24 3.35 -4.42 -4.85
C MET A 24 2.91 -3.14 -4.15
N CYS A 25 3.77 -2.53 -3.31
CA CYS A 25 3.46 -1.25 -2.68
C CYS A 25 3.12 -0.14 -3.68
N ARG A 26 3.85 -0.08 -4.81
CA ARG A 26 3.64 0.89 -5.89
C ARG A 26 2.36 0.60 -6.68
N GLU A 27 2.10 -0.67 -6.98
CA GLU A 27 0.85 -1.12 -7.63
C GLU A 27 -0.37 -0.74 -6.79
N GLU A 28 -0.37 -1.07 -5.50
CA GLU A 28 -1.49 -0.79 -4.62
C GLU A 28 -1.73 0.71 -4.41
N ALA A 29 -0.66 1.52 -4.35
CA ALA A 29 -0.76 2.97 -4.28
C ALA A 29 -1.45 3.56 -5.52
N LEU A 30 -1.11 3.06 -6.71
CA LEU A 30 -1.78 3.44 -7.96
C LEU A 30 -3.24 2.99 -7.98
N ASP A 31 -3.53 1.78 -7.53
CA ASP A 31 -4.88 1.23 -7.55
C ASP A 31 -5.82 2.04 -6.65
N VAL A 32 -5.39 2.40 -5.43
CA VAL A 32 -6.19 3.24 -4.52
C VAL A 32 -6.31 4.67 -5.04
N THR A 33 -5.22 5.24 -5.56
CA THR A 33 -5.27 6.59 -6.16
C THR A 33 -6.25 6.63 -7.32
N SER A 34 -6.22 5.62 -8.19
CA SER A 34 -7.14 5.52 -9.33
C SER A 34 -8.57 5.39 -8.85
N LEU A 35 -8.83 4.52 -7.88
CA LEU A 35 -10.14 4.29 -7.30
C LEU A 35 -10.77 5.57 -6.74
N LEU A 36 -10.03 6.35 -5.96
CA LEU A 36 -10.52 7.61 -5.40
C LEU A 36 -10.79 8.68 -6.46
N ASN A 37 -10.21 8.56 -7.65
CA ASN A 37 -10.46 9.46 -8.78
C ASN A 37 -11.59 8.98 -9.70
N GLU A 38 -12.19 7.80 -9.46
CA GLU A 38 -13.26 7.25 -10.31
C GLU A 38 -14.61 7.95 -10.14
N LYS A 39 -14.85 8.52 -8.95
CA LYS A 39 -16.13 9.14 -8.57
C LYS A 39 -15.88 10.47 -7.89
N ASP A 40 -16.62 11.50 -8.26
CA ASP A 40 -16.50 12.82 -7.64
C ASP A 40 -16.84 12.77 -6.14
N GLU A 41 -17.75 11.89 -5.73
CA GLU A 41 -18.11 11.71 -4.33
C GLU A 41 -16.93 11.25 -3.45
N PHE A 42 -15.93 10.60 -4.06
CA PHE A 42 -14.73 10.16 -3.36
C PHE A 42 -13.68 11.26 -3.16
N SER A 43 -13.89 12.46 -3.71
CA SER A 43 -12.96 13.59 -3.53
C SER A 43 -12.86 14.08 -2.08
N ASN A 44 -13.82 13.70 -1.22
CA ASN A 44 -13.82 14.06 0.20
C ASN A 44 -12.86 13.19 1.04
N PHE A 45 -12.41 12.06 0.49
CA PHE A 45 -11.42 11.22 1.14
C PHE A 45 -10.03 11.81 0.96
N LYS A 46 -9.33 11.98 2.07
CA LYS A 46 -7.90 12.28 2.11
C LYS A 46 -7.13 10.97 2.04
N LEU A 47 -6.13 10.96 1.19
CA LEU A 47 -5.29 9.79 0.96
C LEU A 47 -3.92 10.03 1.61
N LEU A 48 -3.55 9.20 2.59
CA LEU A 48 -2.24 9.24 3.23
C LEU A 48 -1.51 7.92 3.02
N ALA A 49 -0.20 8.00 2.78
CA ALA A 49 0.70 6.88 2.84
C ALA A 49 1.64 7.05 4.03
N THR A 50 1.96 5.96 4.69
CA THR A 50 3.00 5.90 5.69
C THR A 50 4.16 5.08 5.18
N ILE A 51 5.38 5.63 5.27
CA ILE A 51 6.63 4.95 4.94
C ILE A 51 7.42 4.67 6.20
N LYS A 52 8.22 3.61 6.20
CA LYS A 52 8.96 3.18 7.38
C LYS A 52 10.28 3.92 7.60
N GLU A 53 10.95 4.25 6.50
CA GLU A 53 12.30 4.81 6.56
C GLU A 53 12.49 5.89 5.50
N ILE A 54 13.36 6.83 5.85
CA ILE A 54 13.97 7.80 4.94
C ILE A 54 15.48 7.59 4.99
N ALA A 55 16.19 8.13 4.01
CA ALA A 55 17.63 8.09 3.99
C ALA A 55 18.22 9.01 5.08
N PRO A 56 19.43 8.72 5.58
CA PRO A 56 20.30 7.62 5.17
C PRO A 56 19.93 6.27 5.79
N THR A 57 20.13 5.19 5.02
CA THR A 57 19.99 3.79 5.46
C THR A 57 21.26 3.02 5.10
N LYS A 58 21.36 1.75 5.52
CA LYS A 58 22.51 0.89 5.16
C LYS A 58 22.73 0.70 3.65
N GLN A 59 21.72 1.02 2.83
CA GLN A 59 21.75 0.76 1.38
C GLN A 59 21.67 2.04 0.55
N CYS A 60 21.31 3.17 1.16
CA CYS A 60 21.04 4.41 0.46
C CYS A 60 21.44 5.62 1.28
N ASP A 61 22.21 6.51 0.67
CA ASP A 61 22.62 7.76 1.27
C ASP A 61 21.56 8.87 1.13
N ASP A 62 20.63 8.71 0.18
CA ASP A 62 19.55 9.68 -0.10
C ASP A 62 18.19 9.02 -0.42
N ASP A 63 17.12 9.82 -0.33
CA ASP A 63 15.74 9.38 -0.55
C ASP A 63 15.46 9.02 -2.01
N ALA A 64 16.27 9.55 -2.94
CA ALA A 64 16.20 9.19 -4.35
C ALA A 64 16.61 7.72 -4.54
N CYS A 65 17.65 7.27 -3.85
CA CYS A 65 18.08 5.89 -3.83
C CYS A 65 17.03 4.96 -3.21
N LEU A 66 16.38 5.36 -2.11
CA LEU A 66 15.28 4.59 -1.51
C LEU A 66 14.01 4.60 -2.39
N GLY A 67 13.87 5.59 -3.27
CA GLY A 67 12.71 5.75 -4.13
C GLY A 67 11.50 6.35 -3.41
N VAL A 68 11.69 7.03 -2.26
CA VAL A 68 10.63 7.74 -1.54
C VAL A 68 10.05 8.85 -2.42
N SER A 69 10.92 9.67 -3.01
CA SER A 69 10.53 10.74 -3.93
C SER A 69 9.83 10.23 -5.18
N GLU A 70 10.29 9.09 -5.73
CA GLU A 70 9.63 8.44 -6.87
C GLU A 70 8.24 7.94 -6.47
N PHE A 71 8.12 7.28 -5.31
CA PHE A 71 6.86 6.81 -4.76
C PHE A 71 5.81 7.91 -4.65
N ALA A 72 6.14 8.99 -3.92
CA ALA A 72 5.24 10.11 -3.72
C ALA A 72 4.78 10.75 -5.04
N LYS A 73 5.71 10.98 -5.97
CA LYS A 73 5.42 11.71 -7.21
C LYS A 73 4.73 10.86 -8.28
N LYS A 74 5.13 9.60 -8.44
CA LYS A 74 4.71 8.75 -9.56
C LYS A 74 3.57 7.81 -9.20
N TYR A 75 3.61 7.24 -8.00
CA TYR A 75 2.70 6.17 -7.60
C TYR A 75 1.63 6.63 -6.60
N PHE A 76 1.83 7.79 -5.96
CA PHE A 76 0.91 8.33 -4.96
C PHE A 76 0.64 9.85 -5.12
N PRO A 77 0.33 10.35 -6.34
CA PRO A 77 0.31 11.78 -6.64
C PRO A 77 -0.81 12.56 -5.94
N SER A 78 -1.92 11.90 -5.57
CA SER A 78 -3.09 12.53 -4.93
C SER A 78 -3.05 12.48 -3.41
N GLY A 79 -1.98 11.92 -2.82
CA GLY A 79 -1.90 11.69 -1.39
C GLY A 79 -0.65 12.30 -0.75
N GLU A 80 -0.67 12.36 0.57
CA GLU A 80 0.44 12.83 1.39
C GLU A 80 1.23 11.64 1.93
N VAL A 81 2.55 11.75 1.97
CA VAL A 81 3.45 10.68 2.44
C VAL A 81 4.09 11.10 3.76
N TYR A 82 3.96 10.25 4.78
CA TYR A 82 4.44 10.49 6.14
C TYR A 82 5.43 9.41 6.58
N LEU A 83 6.42 9.79 7.38
CA LEU A 83 7.31 8.84 8.04
C LEU A 83 6.64 8.25 9.28
N ASN A 84 6.61 6.92 9.37
CA ASN A 84 6.04 6.15 10.48
C ASN A 84 7.13 5.73 11.47
N GLU A 85 7.71 6.69 12.18
CA GLU A 85 8.89 6.48 13.03
C GLU A 85 8.69 5.35 14.05
N GLU A 86 7.49 5.25 14.64
CA GLU A 86 7.17 4.26 15.66
C GLU A 86 6.53 2.97 15.11
N ASN A 87 6.34 2.87 13.80
CA ASN A 87 5.64 1.77 13.14
C ASN A 87 4.23 1.52 13.74
N ILE A 88 3.52 2.58 14.14
CA ILE A 88 2.23 2.47 14.84
C ILE A 88 1.17 1.82 13.95
N PHE A 89 1.09 2.24 12.68
CA PHE A 89 0.15 1.65 11.72
C PHE A 89 0.47 0.18 11.44
N TRP A 90 1.74 -0.17 11.24
CA TRP A 90 2.16 -1.57 11.11
C TRP A 90 1.79 -2.41 12.35
N LYS A 91 1.99 -1.87 13.56
CA LYS A 91 1.60 -2.53 14.81
C LYS A 91 0.09 -2.74 14.86
N ALA A 92 -0.69 -1.73 14.49
CA ALA A 92 -2.15 -1.80 14.41
C ALA A 92 -2.64 -2.82 13.37
N LEU A 93 -1.88 -3.02 12.27
CA LEU A 93 -2.13 -4.05 11.26
C LEU A 93 -1.69 -5.47 11.68
N GLY A 94 -1.26 -5.65 12.93
CA GLY A 94 -0.95 -6.95 13.53
C GLY A 94 0.53 -7.34 13.48
N SER A 95 1.44 -6.40 13.22
CA SER A 95 2.90 -6.60 13.29
C SER A 95 3.41 -7.78 12.43
N ARG A 96 2.82 -8.01 11.25
CA ARG A 96 3.09 -9.22 10.47
C ARG A 96 4.30 -9.04 9.56
N LYS A 97 5.11 -10.10 9.48
CA LYS A 97 6.26 -10.20 8.57
C LYS A 97 5.94 -11.12 7.41
N PHE A 98 6.58 -10.86 6.27
CA PHE A 98 6.48 -11.72 5.08
C PHE A 98 6.76 -13.20 5.39
N THR A 99 7.74 -13.46 6.26
CA THR A 99 8.16 -14.81 6.67
C THR A 99 7.14 -15.56 7.54
N SER A 100 6.11 -14.87 8.03
CA SER A 100 5.10 -15.45 8.92
C SER A 100 3.97 -16.17 8.16
N GLN A 101 3.86 -15.97 6.85
CA GLN A 101 2.84 -16.67 6.05
C GLN A 101 3.42 -17.96 5.46
N ARG A 102 2.84 -19.11 5.85
CA ARG A 102 3.10 -20.37 5.13
C ARG A 102 2.68 -20.16 3.67
N PRO A 103 3.51 -20.54 2.68
CA PRO A 103 3.11 -20.42 1.30
C PRO A 103 1.79 -21.16 1.10
N ALA A 104 0.80 -20.51 0.49
CA ALA A 104 -0.53 -21.09 0.22
C ALA A 104 -0.45 -22.39 -0.60
N SER A 105 0.70 -22.66 -1.21
CA SER A 105 1.02 -23.87 -1.94
C SER A 105 2.54 -24.05 -2.02
N TYR A 106 3.04 -25.26 -1.77
CA TYR A 106 4.43 -25.65 -2.05
C TYR A 106 4.65 -26.10 -3.52
N ASN A 107 3.63 -26.02 -4.37
CA ASN A 107 3.75 -26.37 -5.78
C ASN A 107 4.56 -25.30 -6.54
N PRO A 108 5.76 -25.65 -7.07
CA PRO A 108 6.66 -24.70 -7.72
C PRO A 108 6.06 -24.09 -9.00
N ILE A 109 5.18 -24.81 -9.71
CA ILE A 109 4.51 -24.31 -10.92
C ILE A 109 3.51 -23.21 -10.56
N LYS A 110 2.75 -23.39 -9.47
CA LYS A 110 1.80 -22.37 -8.99
C LYS A 110 2.53 -21.12 -8.51
N ILE A 111 3.65 -21.30 -7.80
CA ILE A 111 4.51 -20.19 -7.37
C ILE A 111 5.05 -19.42 -8.57
N TYR A 112 5.61 -20.13 -9.56
CA TYR A 112 6.15 -19.51 -10.78
C TYR A 112 5.08 -18.74 -11.58
N LYS A 113 3.88 -19.33 -11.74
CA LYS A 113 2.76 -18.65 -12.40
C LYS A 113 2.33 -17.39 -11.64
N GLY A 114 2.24 -17.46 -10.30
CA GLY A 114 1.92 -16.31 -9.46
C GLY A 114 2.93 -15.18 -9.62
N ILE A 115 4.23 -15.48 -9.54
CA ILE A 115 5.31 -14.48 -9.73
C ILE A 115 5.23 -13.87 -11.14
N LYS A 116 5.02 -14.70 -12.17
CA LYS A 116 4.90 -14.22 -13.55
C LYS A 116 3.68 -13.30 -13.75
N GLU A 117 2.57 -13.61 -13.08
CA GLU A 117 1.36 -12.80 -13.13
C GLU A 117 1.54 -11.45 -12.42
N ILE A 118 2.20 -11.44 -11.26
CA ILE A 118 2.62 -10.21 -10.54
C ILE A 118 3.51 -9.35 -11.43
N GLY A 119 4.53 -9.95 -12.06
CA GLY A 119 5.42 -9.22 -12.97
C GLY A 119 4.68 -8.65 -14.19
N ARG A 120 3.76 -9.42 -14.78
CA ARG A 120 2.96 -8.97 -15.93
C ARG A 120 2.10 -7.76 -15.58
N ARG A 121 1.31 -7.83 -14.52
CA ARG A 121 0.39 -6.72 -14.14
C ARG A 121 1.15 -5.46 -13.73
N GLN A 122 2.29 -5.59 -13.05
CA GLN A 122 3.13 -4.45 -12.71
C GLN A 122 3.73 -3.79 -13.95
N THR A 123 4.17 -4.60 -14.92
CA THR A 123 4.65 -4.09 -16.21
C THR A 123 3.56 -3.36 -16.97
N GLU A 124 2.34 -3.91 -17.02
CA GLU A 124 1.16 -3.28 -17.64
C GLU A 124 0.81 -1.94 -16.98
N LYS A 125 1.00 -1.82 -15.67
CA LYS A 125 0.80 -0.58 -14.89
C LYS A 125 2.02 0.36 -14.88
N GLY A 126 3.10 0.03 -15.58
CA GLY A 126 4.33 0.84 -15.61
C GLY A 126 5.04 0.94 -14.26
N VAL A 127 4.83 -0.03 -13.37
CA VAL A 127 5.42 -0.12 -12.04
C VAL A 127 6.84 -0.66 -12.13
N THR A 128 7.80 0.15 -11.69
CA THR A 128 9.20 -0.25 -11.54
C THR A 128 9.43 -0.89 -10.18
N GLN A 129 10.31 -1.88 -10.13
CA GLN A 129 10.73 -2.54 -8.89
C GLN A 129 11.92 -1.79 -8.27
N ASN A 130 11.91 -1.61 -6.94
CA ASN A 130 13.07 -1.12 -6.19
C ASN A 130 13.32 -2.00 -4.95
N LEU A 131 14.41 -2.79 -4.95
CA LEU A 131 14.71 -3.75 -3.88
C LEU A 131 15.59 -3.17 -2.76
N LYS A 132 15.64 -1.84 -2.63
CA LYS A 132 16.46 -1.13 -1.64
C LYS A 132 15.63 -0.78 -0.40
N GLY A 133 16.14 -1.08 0.79
CA GLY A 133 15.49 -0.86 2.11
C GLY A 133 15.45 -2.11 3.02
N GLU A 134 14.57 -2.14 4.02
CA GLU A 134 14.40 -3.25 4.97
C GLU A 134 13.48 -4.39 4.49
N GLY A 135 12.40 -4.12 3.74
CA GLY A 135 11.63 -5.06 2.89
C GLY A 135 11.07 -6.34 3.52
N ILE A 136 10.76 -6.35 4.83
CA ILE A 136 10.38 -7.56 5.57
C ILE A 136 8.95 -7.47 6.16
N VAL A 137 8.29 -6.33 6.05
CA VAL A 137 7.01 -6.00 6.69
C VAL A 137 5.86 -6.02 5.67
N GLN A 138 4.75 -6.66 6.05
CA GLN A 138 3.53 -6.60 5.23
C GLN A 138 2.75 -5.33 5.56
N GLY A 139 2.36 -4.59 4.53
CA GLY A 139 1.59 -3.37 4.67
C GLY A 139 0.10 -3.63 4.83
N GLY A 140 -0.68 -2.62 4.47
CA GLY A 140 -2.13 -2.70 4.46
C GLY A 140 -2.79 -1.38 4.12
N LEU A 141 -4.11 -1.37 4.26
CA LEU A 141 -4.94 -0.21 4.06
C LEU A 141 -5.95 -0.12 5.20
N VAL A 142 -6.11 1.07 5.74
CA VAL A 142 -7.09 1.37 6.78
C VAL A 142 -7.97 2.51 6.27
N ILE A 143 -9.28 2.35 6.35
CA ILE A 143 -10.24 3.40 6.02
C ILE A 143 -10.87 3.87 7.32
N PHE A 144 -10.78 5.17 7.55
CA PHE A 144 -11.43 5.85 8.66
C PHE A 144 -12.67 6.59 8.16
N GLY A 145 -13.77 6.42 8.89
CA GLY A 145 -14.99 7.19 8.69
C GLY A 145 -14.85 8.63 9.23
N PRO A 146 -15.86 9.48 9.01
CA PRO A 146 -15.81 10.91 9.37
C PRO A 146 -15.68 11.17 10.87
N SER A 147 -16.04 10.19 11.71
CA SER A 147 -15.91 10.24 13.17
C SER A 147 -14.52 9.81 13.68
N GLY A 148 -13.59 9.45 12.78
CA GLY A 148 -12.28 8.90 13.13
C GLY A 148 -12.30 7.43 13.53
N ASN A 149 -13.46 6.75 13.44
CA ASN A 149 -13.57 5.32 13.66
C ASN A 149 -13.01 4.54 12.45
N ILE A 150 -12.42 3.38 12.72
CA ILE A 150 -11.96 2.46 11.68
C ILE A 150 -13.17 1.75 11.07
N GLU A 151 -13.41 1.98 9.78
CA GLU A 151 -14.52 1.40 9.00
C GLU A 151 -14.11 0.16 8.23
N TYR A 152 -12.81 0.05 7.90
CA TYR A 152 -12.26 -1.09 7.18
C TYR A 152 -10.76 -1.21 7.39
N VAL A 153 -10.29 -2.45 7.46
CA VAL A 153 -8.86 -2.79 7.48
C VAL A 153 -8.63 -3.88 6.46
N TYR A 154 -7.88 -3.54 5.40
CA TYR A 154 -7.28 -4.52 4.52
C TYR A 154 -5.84 -4.78 4.95
N GLN A 155 -5.54 -6.06 5.03
CA GLN A 155 -4.31 -6.59 5.51
C GLN A 155 -3.62 -7.25 4.32
N GLU A 156 -2.51 -6.68 3.83
CA GLU A 156 -1.89 -7.08 2.57
C GLU A 156 -1.63 -8.59 2.53
N LYS A 157 -1.99 -9.21 1.39
CA LYS A 157 -1.69 -10.61 1.09
C LYS A 157 -0.76 -10.65 -0.12
N THR A 158 0.45 -11.16 0.10
CA THR A 158 1.47 -11.30 -0.95
C THR A 158 0.89 -11.96 -2.20
N GLY A 159 1.08 -11.29 -3.34
CA GLY A 159 0.67 -11.78 -4.66
C GLY A 159 -0.79 -11.51 -5.03
N TYR A 160 -1.61 -11.01 -4.12
CA TYR A 160 -2.96 -10.57 -4.39
C TYR A 160 -3.01 -9.06 -4.63
N GLN A 161 -3.98 -8.60 -5.42
CA GLN A 161 -4.30 -7.18 -5.53
C GLN A 161 -5.15 -6.75 -4.35
N ILE A 162 -5.22 -5.43 -4.10
CA ILE A 162 -6.17 -4.89 -3.12
C ILE A 162 -7.60 -5.32 -3.50
N PRO A 163 -8.46 -5.60 -2.50
CA PRO A 163 -9.85 -5.99 -2.74
C PRO A 163 -10.67 -4.76 -3.13
N ARG A 164 -10.54 -4.33 -4.39
CA ARG A 164 -11.17 -3.12 -4.93
C ARG A 164 -12.66 -3.04 -4.64
N ASP A 165 -13.41 -4.12 -4.87
CA ASP A 165 -14.86 -4.14 -4.68
C ASP A 165 -15.25 -3.94 -3.20
N GLU A 166 -14.46 -4.51 -2.27
CA GLU A 166 -14.67 -4.29 -0.83
C GLU A 166 -14.38 -2.84 -0.44
N ILE A 167 -13.29 -2.27 -0.96
CA ILE A 167 -12.92 -0.87 -0.72
C ILE A 167 -14.02 0.06 -1.24
N VAL A 168 -14.47 -0.11 -2.48
CA VAL A 168 -15.57 0.70 -3.07
C VAL A 168 -16.84 0.59 -2.22
N ALA A 169 -17.22 -0.63 -1.82
CA ALA A 169 -18.42 -0.83 -0.99
C ALA A 169 -18.33 -0.10 0.36
N VAL A 170 -17.14 -0.02 0.97
CA VAL A 170 -16.93 0.75 2.21
C VAL A 170 -16.99 2.25 1.94
N LEU A 171 -16.34 2.75 0.89
CA LEU A 171 -16.38 4.18 0.55
C LEU A 171 -17.81 4.64 0.22
N ASP A 172 -18.55 3.87 -0.58
CA ASP A 172 -19.95 4.16 -0.90
C ASP A 172 -20.84 4.19 0.37
N ARG A 173 -20.60 3.28 1.33
CA ARG A 173 -21.30 3.29 2.62
C ARG A 173 -21.00 4.56 3.42
N ILE A 174 -19.75 4.99 3.44
CA ILE A 174 -19.30 6.18 4.16
C ILE A 174 -19.93 7.44 3.54
N VAL A 175 -19.85 7.59 2.22
CA VAL A 175 -20.49 8.69 1.46
C VAL A 175 -22.00 8.72 1.73
N GLY A 176 -22.67 7.58 1.62
CA GLY A 176 -24.11 7.47 1.86
C GLY A 176 -24.54 7.73 3.31
N ALA A 177 -23.65 7.51 4.29
CA ALA A 177 -23.91 7.80 5.70
C ALA A 177 -23.64 9.28 6.07
N GLY A 178 -22.84 9.99 5.27
CA GLY A 178 -22.55 11.42 5.42
C GLY A 178 -23.48 12.36 4.64
N SER A 179 -24.40 11.80 3.83
CA SER A 179 -25.42 12.51 3.03
C SER A 179 -26.71 12.72 3.82
#